data_AF-A0A357Z041-F1
#
_entry.id   AF-A0A357Z041-F1
#
_cell.length_a   1.000
_cell.length_b   1.000
_cell.length_c   1.000
_cell.angle_alpha   90.00
_cell.angle_beta   90.00
_cell.angle_gamma   90.00
#
_symmetry.space_group_name_H-M   'P 1'
#
loop_
_entity.id
_entity.type
_entity.pdbx_description
1 polymer ?
#
loop_
_entity_poly.entity_id
_entity_poly.type
_entity_poly.pdbx_seq_one_letter_code
_entity_poly.pdbx_strand_id
1 'polypeptide(L)'
;MPVPRGGARPGAGRPKKPLADKIIEGNPGKRELTKLKFPAGEKSNTGFEKNSNAQKSKTKSSRRMPSFLDMAAKEGGDVLPPASGIYKMLAEWVDGSGCGELVAPNLIEDFAFLRRAYLECEYMNRRLGRIASGKRSPYVNMALDYQKAMMAVYNQIWLIVSQNCETKYEGKNEFLEMLRNRGF
;
A
#
# COMPACT_ATOMS: atom_id res chain seq x y z
N MET A 1 -12.42 -28.48 8.58
CA MET A 1 -11.28 -28.36 9.50
C MET A 1 -11.03 -26.88 9.77
N PRO A 2 -11.26 -26.37 10.99
CA PRO A 2 -10.92 -24.99 11.34
C PRO A 2 -9.39 -24.86 11.40
N VAL A 3 -8.82 -23.91 10.68
CA VAL A 3 -7.39 -23.56 10.79
C VAL A 3 -7.12 -23.00 12.20
N PRO A 4 -6.16 -23.55 12.95
CA PRO A 4 -5.83 -23.04 14.28
C PRO A 4 -5.22 -21.64 14.13
N ARG A 5 -5.96 -20.62 14.58
CA ARG A 5 -5.43 -19.27 14.80
C ARG A 5 -4.43 -19.40 15.95
N GLY A 6 -3.13 -19.30 15.65
CA GLY A 6 -2.09 -19.37 16.67
C GLY A 6 -2.38 -18.41 17.82
N GLY A 7 -2.69 -18.98 18.99
CA GLY A 7 -2.93 -18.21 20.20
C GLY A 7 -1.67 -17.48 20.67
N ALA A 8 -1.86 -16.52 21.60
CA ALA A 8 -0.76 -15.80 22.22
C ALA A 8 0.23 -16.79 22.84
N ARG A 9 1.48 -16.79 22.35
CA ARG A 9 2.53 -17.65 22.89
C ARG A 9 2.90 -17.17 24.30
N PRO A 10 3.12 -18.08 25.27
CA PRO A 10 3.70 -17.71 26.56
C PRO A 10 5.00 -16.91 26.33
N GLY A 11 5.08 -15.68 26.88
CA GLY A 11 6.22 -14.78 26.70
C GLY A 11 6.12 -13.79 25.53
N ALA A 12 5.05 -13.80 24.72
CA ALA A 12 4.90 -12.88 23.59
C ALA A 12 4.77 -11.39 23.97
N GLY A 13 4.63 -11.08 25.26
CA GLY A 13 4.48 -9.72 25.77
C GLY A 13 3.21 -9.03 25.25
N ARG A 14 2.96 -7.81 25.73
CA ARG A 14 1.88 -6.97 25.20
C ARG A 14 2.30 -6.42 23.83
N PRO A 15 1.44 -6.44 22.80
CA PRO A 15 1.73 -5.79 21.52
C PRO A 15 2.10 -4.32 21.74
N LYS A 16 3.10 -3.84 21.00
CA LYS A 16 3.58 -2.46 21.12
C LYS A 16 2.45 -1.50 20.73
N LYS A 17 2.22 -0.46 21.55
CA LYS A 17 1.28 0.62 21.21
C LYS A 17 1.83 1.46 20.03
N PRO A 18 0.95 1.95 19.14
CA PRO A 18 1.25 2.96 18.13
C PRO A 18 2.01 4.19 18.67
N LEU A 19 2.74 4.89 17.80
CA LEU A 19 3.46 6.12 18.19
C LEU A 19 2.49 7.20 18.69
N ALA A 20 1.40 7.45 17.97
CA ALA A 20 0.37 8.40 18.37
C ALA A 20 -0.19 8.15 19.78
N ASP A 21 -0.49 6.90 20.13
CA ASP A 21 -1.00 6.56 21.46
C ASP A 21 0.03 6.81 22.56
N LYS A 22 1.32 6.57 22.28
CA LYS A 22 2.40 6.88 23.24
C LYS A 22 2.60 8.37 23.44
N ILE A 23 2.38 9.18 22.39
CA ILE A 23 2.43 10.64 22.48
C ILE A 23 1.28 11.14 23.37
N ILE A 24 0.06 10.64 23.16
CA ILE A 24 -1.13 11.05 23.93
C ILE A 24 -1.02 10.62 25.40
N GLU A 25 -0.53 9.42 25.68
CA GLU A 25 -0.34 8.92 27.05
C GLU A 25 0.83 9.59 27.80
N GLY A 26 1.52 10.56 27.19
CA GLY A 26 2.64 11.27 27.81
C GLY A 26 3.86 10.38 28.03
N ASN A 27 4.03 9.31 27.23
CA ASN A 27 5.11 8.35 27.34
C ASN A 27 5.30 7.77 28.77
N PRO A 28 4.31 6.99 29.28
CA PRO A 28 4.34 6.48 30.66
C PRO A 28 5.52 5.52 30.91
N GLY A 29 6.09 4.95 29.84
CA GLY A 29 7.25 4.06 29.91
C GLY A 29 8.60 4.78 30.03
N LYS A 30 8.64 6.13 29.94
CA LYS A 30 9.86 6.98 29.96
C LYS A 30 10.98 6.60 28.97
N ARG A 31 10.76 5.64 28.07
CA ARG A 31 11.72 5.26 27.02
C ARG A 31 11.65 6.30 25.92
N GLU A 32 12.80 6.70 25.38
CA GLU A 32 12.83 7.63 24.26
C GLU A 32 11.97 7.10 23.12
N LEU A 33 11.00 7.91 22.67
CA LEU A 33 10.21 7.58 21.50
C LEU A 33 11.15 7.66 20.30
N THR A 34 11.46 6.51 19.71
CA THR A 34 12.32 6.43 18.53
C THR A 34 11.62 7.08 17.35
N LYS A 35 11.80 8.38 17.20
CA LYS A 35 11.55 9.08 15.95
C LYS A 35 12.67 8.64 15.02
N LEU A 36 12.35 7.83 14.01
CA LEU A 36 13.30 7.46 12.97
C LEU A 36 13.66 8.74 12.20
N LYS A 37 14.72 9.42 12.65
CA LYS A 37 15.35 10.49 11.91
C LYS A 37 16.24 9.84 10.87
N PHE A 38 15.75 9.75 9.64
CA PHE A 38 16.61 9.44 8.52
C PHE A 38 17.53 10.65 8.29
N PRO A 39 18.86 10.48 8.28
CA PRO A 39 19.74 11.54 7.86
C PRO A 39 19.38 11.90 6.41
N ALA A 40 19.03 13.16 6.19
CA ALA A 40 18.79 13.67 4.86
C ALA A 40 20.11 13.57 4.06
N GLY A 41 20.27 12.52 3.25
CA GLY A 41 21.26 12.53 2.17
C GLY A 41 22.36 11.48 2.13
N GLU A 42 22.20 10.27 2.67
CA GLU A 42 23.07 9.16 2.25
C GLU A 42 22.42 8.41 1.09
N LYS A 43 22.82 8.80 -0.14
CA LYS A 43 22.55 8.05 -1.36
C LYS A 43 23.20 6.67 -1.20
N SER A 44 22.40 5.63 -0.99
CA SER A 44 22.85 4.26 -1.23
C SER A 44 23.09 4.11 -2.73
N ASN A 45 24.35 4.22 -3.13
CA ASN A 45 24.80 3.81 -4.45
C ASN A 45 24.69 2.28 -4.54
N THR A 46 23.52 1.76 -4.91
CA THR A 46 23.43 0.49 -5.63
C THR A 46 23.31 0.84 -7.10
N GLY A 47 24.34 0.50 -7.86
CA GLY A 47 24.51 0.91 -9.24
C GLY A 47 23.37 0.45 -10.15
N PHE A 48 22.67 1.42 -10.73
CA PHE A 48 22.15 1.32 -12.09
C PHE A 48 22.15 2.73 -12.69
N GLU A 49 23.02 2.95 -13.67
CA GLU A 49 23.23 4.26 -14.29
C GLU A 49 22.05 4.71 -15.18
N LYS A 50 21.67 5.99 -15.01
CA LYS A 50 21.40 7.05 -16.02
C LYS A 50 20.39 6.74 -17.15
N ASN A 51 19.36 7.53 -17.47
CA ASN A 51 19.26 8.99 -17.62
C ASN A 51 17.77 9.42 -17.64
N SER A 52 17.45 10.60 -17.10
CA SER A 52 16.59 11.60 -17.78
C SER A 52 16.59 12.89 -16.96
N ASN A 53 16.97 13.98 -17.61
CA ASN A 53 16.84 15.34 -17.13
C ASN A 53 15.39 15.65 -16.75
N ALA A 54 15.17 16.08 -15.51
CA ALA A 54 14.09 16.99 -15.16
C ALA A 54 14.51 17.84 -13.96
N GLN A 55 14.34 19.14 -14.12
CA GLN A 55 14.85 20.20 -13.25
C GLN A 55 14.21 20.23 -11.86
N LYS A 56 15.04 20.68 -10.91
CA LYS A 56 14.79 21.13 -9.54
C LYS A 56 13.34 21.57 -9.20
N SER A 57 12.77 20.94 -8.18
CA SER A 57 11.93 21.61 -7.16
C SER A 57 12.24 21.06 -5.78
N LYS A 58 12.49 21.96 -4.82
CA LYS A 58 12.83 21.68 -3.43
C LYS A 58 11.66 21.00 -2.68
N THR A 59 12.00 20.08 -1.79
CA THR A 59 11.19 19.59 -0.66
C THR A 59 9.90 18.83 -1.00
N LYS A 60 10.04 17.59 -1.48
CA LYS A 60 9.12 16.47 -1.24
C LYS A 60 9.88 15.21 -1.63
N SER A 61 9.80 14.13 -0.87
CA SER A 61 10.37 12.83 -1.23
C SER A 61 9.68 12.32 -2.50
N SER A 62 10.11 12.81 -3.67
CA SER A 62 9.47 12.48 -4.94
C SER A 62 9.89 11.06 -5.31
N ARG A 63 9.10 10.09 -4.85
CA ARG A 63 9.18 8.72 -5.31
C ARG A 63 9.01 8.75 -6.82
N ARG A 64 9.98 8.22 -7.55
CA ARG A 64 9.89 8.11 -9.00
C ARG A 64 8.93 6.96 -9.31
N MET A 65 7.79 7.27 -9.92
CA MET A 65 6.86 6.25 -10.39
C MET A 65 7.51 5.43 -11.51
N PRO A 66 7.50 4.09 -11.43
CA PRO A 66 7.96 3.25 -12.52
C PRO A 66 7.11 3.41 -13.78
N SER A 67 7.75 3.41 -14.95
CA SER A 67 7.08 3.58 -16.24
C SER A 67 6.10 2.46 -16.59
N PHE A 68 6.31 1.26 -16.05
CA PHE A 68 5.40 0.13 -16.30
C PHE A 68 4.00 0.33 -15.71
N LEU A 69 3.85 1.20 -14.70
CA LEU A 69 2.54 1.53 -14.11
C LEU A 69 1.70 2.45 -15.00
N ASP A 70 2.32 3.11 -15.98
CA ASP A 70 1.63 3.89 -17.02
C ASP A 70 1.32 3.06 -18.27
N MET A 71 1.78 1.81 -18.34
CA MET A 71 1.44 0.95 -19.47
C MET A 71 -0.07 0.68 -19.47
N ALA A 72 -0.70 0.95 -20.61
CA ALA A 72 -2.12 0.68 -20.79
C ALA A 72 -2.38 -0.82 -20.62
N ALA A 73 -3.23 -1.16 -19.66
CA ALA A 73 -3.70 -2.51 -19.53
C ALA A 73 -4.67 -2.86 -20.67
N LYS A 74 -4.59 -4.10 -21.13
CA LYS A 74 -5.39 -4.58 -22.25
C LYS A 74 -6.89 -4.62 -21.92
N GLU A 75 -7.24 -5.05 -20.70
CA GLU A 75 -8.62 -5.20 -20.27
C GLU A 75 -9.10 -3.98 -19.48
N GLY A 76 -10.37 -3.61 -19.69
CA GLY A 76 -11.01 -2.48 -19.02
C GLY A 76 -10.56 -1.09 -19.48
N GLY A 77 -9.49 -0.97 -20.28
CA GLY A 77 -9.06 0.29 -20.92
C GLY A 77 -9.20 1.52 -20.03
N ASP A 78 -9.84 2.56 -20.56
CA ASP A 78 -10.16 3.83 -19.89
C ASP A 78 -11.35 3.74 -18.91
N VAL A 79 -12.10 2.63 -18.92
CA VAL A 79 -13.20 2.40 -17.98
C VAL A 79 -12.65 2.18 -16.57
N LEU A 80 -11.50 1.54 -16.47
CA LEU A 80 -10.82 1.27 -15.21
C LEU A 80 -9.74 2.33 -14.95
N PRO A 81 -9.51 2.70 -13.69
CA PRO A 81 -8.44 3.63 -13.33
C PRO A 81 -7.05 3.05 -13.61
N PRO A 82 -6.10 3.82 -14.19
CA PRO A 82 -4.76 3.31 -14.47
C PRO A 82 -4.00 3.00 -13.18
N ALA A 83 -3.04 2.06 -13.25
CA ALA A 83 -2.22 1.69 -12.10
C ALA A 83 -1.42 2.90 -11.57
N SER A 84 -0.96 3.79 -12.45
CA SER A 84 -0.33 5.05 -12.07
C SER A 84 -1.24 5.99 -11.27
N GLY A 85 -2.55 6.00 -11.55
CA GLY A 85 -3.53 6.73 -10.75
C GLY A 85 -3.61 6.18 -9.33
N ILE A 86 -3.66 4.85 -9.20
CA ILE A 86 -3.68 4.16 -7.89
C ILE A 86 -2.39 4.41 -7.12
N TYR A 87 -1.24 4.35 -7.80
CA TYR A 87 0.07 4.65 -7.23
C TYR A 87 0.12 6.06 -6.64
N LYS A 88 -0.27 7.07 -7.41
CA LYS A 88 -0.24 8.47 -6.97
C LYS A 88 -1.08 8.69 -5.73
N MET A 89 -2.28 8.13 -5.68
CA MET A 89 -3.15 8.25 -4.51
C MET A 89 -2.56 7.60 -3.26
N LEU A 90 -1.99 6.40 -3.39
CA LEU A 90 -1.39 5.71 -2.26
C LEU A 90 -0.12 6.43 -1.79
N ALA A 91 0.72 6.89 -2.72
CA ALA A 91 1.90 7.69 -2.40
C ALA A 91 1.53 8.99 -1.68
N GLU A 92 0.51 9.72 -2.14
CA GLU A 92 -0.01 10.92 -1.48
C GLU A 92 -0.50 10.64 -0.06
N TRP A 93 -1.24 9.56 0.14
CA TRP A 93 -1.71 9.16 1.47
C TRP A 93 -0.56 8.80 2.41
N VAL A 94 0.41 8.01 1.95
CA VAL A 94 1.60 7.65 2.74
C VAL A 94 2.44 8.90 3.06
N ASP A 95 2.65 9.79 2.10
CA ASP A 95 3.37 11.06 2.32
C ASP A 95 2.63 11.95 3.32
N GLY A 96 1.29 12.05 3.19
CA GLY A 96 0.43 12.82 4.10
C GLY A 96 0.44 12.28 5.54
N SER A 97 0.67 10.98 5.72
CA SER A 97 0.83 10.37 7.06
C SER A 97 2.19 10.65 7.72
N GLY A 98 3.12 11.34 7.04
CA GLY A 98 4.49 11.56 7.51
C GLY A 98 5.39 10.33 7.45
N CYS A 99 4.90 9.22 6.89
CA CYS A 99 5.61 7.95 6.80
C CYS A 99 6.25 7.71 5.41
N GLY A 100 6.43 8.77 4.62
CA GLY A 100 6.91 8.71 3.24
C GLY A 100 8.18 7.88 3.07
N GLU A 101 9.21 8.21 3.85
CA GLU A 101 10.53 7.57 3.87
C GLU A 101 10.54 6.19 4.53
N LEU A 102 9.49 5.82 5.28
CA LEU A 102 9.40 4.54 5.98
C LEU A 102 8.82 3.42 5.13
N VAL A 103 8.01 3.78 4.14
CA VAL A 103 7.36 2.82 3.25
C VAL A 103 8.22 2.66 2.00
N ALA A 104 8.73 1.44 1.81
CA ALA A 104 9.53 1.11 0.64
C ALA A 104 8.74 1.34 -0.67
N PRO A 105 9.35 1.96 -1.71
CA PRO A 105 8.64 2.30 -2.95
C PRO A 105 7.95 1.11 -3.62
N ASN A 106 8.61 -0.05 -3.62
CA ASN A 106 8.09 -1.29 -4.19
C ASN A 106 6.75 -1.73 -3.58
N LEU A 107 6.49 -1.45 -2.29
CA LEU A 107 5.19 -1.78 -1.68
C LEU A 107 4.04 -0.99 -2.32
N ILE A 108 4.28 0.27 -2.67
CA ILE A 108 3.27 1.12 -3.32
C ILE A 108 3.07 0.68 -4.77
N GLU A 109 4.18 0.34 -5.45
CA GLU A 109 4.18 -0.16 -6.83
C GLU A 109 3.41 -1.49 -6.94
N ASP A 110 3.73 -2.45 -6.07
CA ASP A 110 3.09 -3.77 -6.01
C ASP A 110 1.60 -3.63 -5.70
N PHE A 111 1.24 -2.79 -4.71
CA PHE A 111 -0.16 -2.55 -4.40
C PHE A 111 -0.92 -1.96 -5.60
N ALA A 112 -0.37 -0.95 -6.26
CA ALA A 112 -0.99 -0.30 -7.40
C ALA A 112 -1.21 -1.28 -8.56
N PHE A 113 -0.18 -2.07 -8.87
CA PHE A 113 -0.24 -3.10 -9.90
C PHE A 113 -1.28 -4.17 -9.58
N LEU A 114 -1.26 -4.73 -8.36
CA LEU A 114 -2.18 -5.79 -7.94
C LEU A 114 -3.63 -5.29 -7.87
N ARG A 115 -3.85 -4.04 -7.44
CA ARG A 115 -5.20 -3.44 -7.45
C ARG A 115 -5.72 -3.29 -8.87
N ARG A 116 -4.89 -2.85 -9.82
CA ARG A 116 -5.29 -2.74 -11.23
C ARG A 116 -5.63 -4.12 -11.82
N ALA A 117 -4.77 -5.13 -11.60
CA ALA A 117 -5.00 -6.50 -12.07
C ALA A 117 -6.29 -7.12 -11.49
N TYR A 118 -6.60 -6.84 -10.23
CA TYR A 118 -7.87 -7.24 -9.62
C TYR A 118 -9.08 -6.60 -10.34
N LEU A 119 -9.02 -5.30 -10.61
CA LEU A 119 -10.11 -4.58 -11.29
C LEU A 119 -10.35 -5.11 -12.71
N GLU A 120 -9.29 -5.50 -13.42
CA GLU A 120 -9.39 -6.14 -14.74
C GLU A 120 -10.10 -7.49 -14.68
N CYS A 121 -9.79 -8.30 -13.67
CA CYS A 121 -10.49 -9.56 -13.46
C CYS A 121 -11.99 -9.34 -13.19
N GLU A 122 -12.33 -8.35 -12.36
CA GLU A 122 -13.74 -7.98 -12.12
C GLU A 122 -14.42 -7.42 -13.37
N TYR A 123 -13.72 -6.63 -14.18
CA TYR A 123 -14.23 -6.14 -15.47
C TYR A 123 -14.54 -7.30 -16.42
N MET A 124 -13.62 -8.25 -16.56
CA MET A 124 -13.81 -9.43 -17.41
C MET A 124 -14.91 -10.34 -16.89
N ASN A 125 -15.02 -10.52 -15.57
CA ASN A 125 -16.12 -11.27 -14.96
C ASN A 125 -17.50 -10.63 -15.21
N ARG A 126 -17.59 -9.29 -15.27
CA ARG A 126 -18.83 -8.59 -15.63
C ARG A 126 -19.16 -8.72 -17.11
N ARG A 127 -18.14 -8.68 -17.98
CA ARG A 127 -18.31 -8.76 -19.43
C ARG A 127 -18.63 -10.18 -19.93
N LEU A 128 -17.96 -11.20 -19.39
CA LEU A 128 -18.06 -12.59 -19.85
C LEU A 128 -19.00 -13.44 -18.97
N GLY A 129 -19.34 -12.96 -17.77
CA GLY A 129 -20.03 -13.74 -16.76
C GLY A 129 -19.08 -14.56 -15.89
N ARG A 130 -19.47 -14.78 -14.63
CA ARG A 130 -18.68 -15.52 -13.63
C ARG A 130 -18.79 -17.04 -13.78
N ILE A 131 -19.86 -17.50 -14.42
CA ILE A 131 -20.13 -18.91 -14.72
C ILE A 131 -20.56 -18.98 -16.19
N ALA A 132 -19.82 -19.74 -16.98
CA ALA A 132 -20.14 -20.00 -18.38
C ALA A 132 -20.17 -21.51 -18.61
N SER A 133 -21.28 -22.02 -19.17
CA SER A 133 -21.45 -23.45 -19.47
C SER A 133 -21.12 -24.38 -18.29
N GLY A 134 -21.57 -24.02 -17.09
CA GLY A 134 -21.33 -24.79 -15.86
C GLY A 134 -19.92 -24.72 -15.28
N LYS A 135 -18.99 -23.99 -15.92
CA LYS A 135 -17.61 -23.80 -15.44
C LYS A 135 -17.42 -22.39 -14.90
N ARG A 136 -16.64 -22.28 -13.82
CA ARG A 136 -16.25 -20.99 -13.23
C ARG A 136 -15.23 -20.29 -14.15
N SER A 137 -15.44 -18.99 -14.37
CA SER A 137 -14.50 -18.15 -15.11
C SER A 137 -13.10 -18.16 -14.47
N PRO A 138 -12.01 -18.25 -15.26
CA PRO A 138 -10.65 -18.20 -14.73
C PRO A 138 -10.35 -16.88 -13.99
N TYR A 139 -10.98 -15.77 -14.41
CA TYR A 139 -10.85 -14.46 -13.78
C TYR A 139 -11.38 -14.43 -12.35
N VAL A 140 -12.27 -15.36 -11.95
CA VAL A 140 -12.72 -15.46 -10.55
C VAL A 140 -11.58 -15.90 -9.65
N ASN A 141 -10.80 -16.91 -10.06
CA ASN A 141 -9.68 -17.40 -9.26
C ASN A 141 -8.51 -16.39 -9.28
N MET A 142 -8.22 -15.80 -10.44
CA MET A 142 -7.20 -14.74 -10.55
C MET A 142 -7.54 -13.53 -9.68
N ALA A 143 -8.80 -13.07 -9.66
CA ALA A 143 -9.23 -11.99 -8.78
C ALA A 143 -8.98 -12.32 -7.31
N LEU A 144 -9.27 -13.54 -6.87
CA LEU A 144 -9.03 -13.96 -5.48
C LEU A 144 -7.54 -13.93 -5.13
N ASP A 145 -6.67 -14.34 -6.04
CA ASP A 145 -5.22 -14.37 -5.79
C ASP A 145 -4.62 -12.95 -5.78
N TYR A 146 -4.99 -12.10 -6.74
CA TYR A 146 -4.60 -10.68 -6.72
C TYR A 146 -5.11 -9.97 -5.48
N GLN A 147 -6.36 -10.21 -5.06
CA GLN A 147 -6.91 -9.61 -3.86
C GLN A 147 -6.12 -10.03 -2.61
N LYS A 148 -5.77 -11.31 -2.47
CA LYS A 148 -4.96 -11.79 -1.33
C LYS A 148 -3.58 -11.12 -1.30
N ALA A 149 -2.88 -11.10 -2.43
CA ALA A 149 -1.56 -10.48 -2.55
C ALA A 149 -1.63 -8.97 -2.27
N MET A 150 -2.61 -8.28 -2.86
CA MET A 150 -2.86 -6.85 -2.66
C MET A 150 -3.09 -6.53 -1.18
N MET A 151 -3.91 -7.33 -0.49
CA MET A 151 -4.17 -7.12 0.93
C MET A 151 -2.94 -7.41 1.80
N ALA A 152 -2.09 -8.37 1.42
CA ALA A 152 -0.83 -8.61 2.13
C ALA A 152 0.11 -7.40 2.04
N VAL A 153 0.28 -6.84 0.84
CA VAL A 153 1.08 -5.63 0.62
C VAL A 153 0.49 -4.43 1.36
N TYR A 154 -0.82 -4.22 1.25
CA TYR A 154 -1.50 -3.14 1.98
C TYR A 154 -1.32 -3.25 3.49
N ASN A 155 -1.44 -4.46 4.05
CA ASN A 155 -1.26 -4.66 5.48
C ASN A 155 0.17 -4.34 5.95
N GLN A 156 1.19 -4.55 5.10
CA GLN A 156 2.56 -4.15 5.39
C GLN A 156 2.70 -2.61 5.43
N ILE A 157 2.16 -1.92 4.42
CA ILE A 157 2.12 -0.46 4.39
C ILE A 157 1.38 0.08 5.62
N TRP A 158 0.20 -0.48 5.89
CA TRP A 158 -0.65 -0.14 7.02
C TRP A 158 0.07 -0.30 8.36
N LEU A 159 0.81 -1.40 8.54
CA LEU A 159 1.56 -1.64 9.76
C LEU A 159 2.65 -0.58 9.98
N ILE A 160 3.36 -0.19 8.92
CA ILE A 160 4.39 0.86 8.97
C ILE A 160 3.73 2.19 9.35
N VAL A 161 2.66 2.58 8.66
CA VAL A 161 1.98 3.86 8.90
C VAL A 161 1.39 3.90 10.31
N SER A 162 0.60 2.90 10.70
CA SER A 162 -0.07 2.88 12.01
C SER A 162 0.90 2.85 13.19
N GLN A 163 2.10 2.26 13.03
CA GLN A 163 3.09 2.23 14.10
C GLN A 163 3.86 3.54 14.25
N ASN A 164 4.02 4.31 13.18
CA ASN A 164 4.94 5.46 13.13
C ASN A 164 4.26 6.82 12.93
N CYS A 165 2.97 6.84 12.58
CA CYS A 165 2.24 8.09 12.40
C CYS A 165 2.08 8.82 13.75
N GLU A 166 2.30 10.14 13.75
CA GLU A 166 2.15 10.97 14.95
C GLU A 166 0.68 11.27 15.28
N THR A 167 -0.21 11.22 14.29
CA THR A 167 -1.66 11.40 14.47
C THR A 167 -2.34 10.10 14.83
N LYS A 168 -3.27 10.16 15.81
CA LYS A 168 -4.03 8.98 16.23
C LYS A 168 -4.91 8.51 15.08
N TYR A 169 -4.76 7.25 14.73
CA TYR A 169 -5.60 6.62 13.74
C TYR A 169 -6.81 5.95 14.40
N GLU A 170 -8.02 6.34 14.03
CA GLU A 170 -9.27 5.88 14.66
C GLU A 170 -9.74 4.48 14.19
N GLY A 171 -8.91 3.75 13.46
CA GLY A 171 -9.14 2.33 13.13
C GLY A 171 -10.02 2.08 11.90
N LYS A 172 -10.46 3.12 11.18
CA LYS A 172 -11.08 2.97 9.85
C LYS A 172 -9.99 3.02 8.79
N ASN A 173 -9.96 2.07 7.84
CA ASN A 173 -9.02 2.08 6.71
C ASN A 173 -9.31 3.27 5.77
N GLU A 174 -8.84 4.46 6.14
CA GLU A 174 -9.01 5.73 5.43
C GLU A 174 -8.62 5.65 3.96
N PHE A 175 -7.54 4.93 3.63
CA PHE A 175 -7.12 4.76 2.25
C PHE A 175 -8.13 3.94 1.43
N LEU A 176 -8.65 2.84 1.99
CA LEU A 176 -9.68 2.04 1.31
C LEU A 176 -11.00 2.82 1.18
N GLU A 177 -11.35 3.62 2.18
CA GLU A 177 -12.48 4.55 2.07
C GLU A 177 -12.22 5.64 1.01
N MET A 178 -11.00 6.16 0.92
CA MET A 178 -10.59 7.10 -0.13
C MET A 178 -10.74 6.52 -1.52
N LEU A 179 -10.28 5.28 -1.73
CA LEU A 179 -10.45 4.56 -2.99
C LEU A 179 -11.94 4.45 -3.33
N ARG A 180 -12.75 3.97 -2.39
CA ARG A 180 -14.21 3.85 -2.58
C ARG A 180 -14.85 5.19 -2.93
N ASN A 181 -14.52 6.25 -2.21
CA ASN A 181 -15.12 7.58 -2.39
C ASN A 181 -14.72 8.22 -3.73
N ARG A 182 -13.56 7.84 -4.29
CA ARG A 182 -13.09 8.29 -5.60
C ARG A 182 -13.49 7.34 -6.74
N GLY A 183 -14.33 6.34 -6.47
CA GLY A 183 -14.86 5.41 -7.48
C GLY A 183 -13.90 4.30 -7.91
N PHE A 184 -12.89 3.98 -7.09
CA PHE A 184 -11.91 2.91 -7.35
C PHE A 184 -12.29 1.57 -6.73
#